data_AF-A0A975U379-F1
#
_entry.id   AF-A0A975U379-F1
#
_cell.length_a   1.000
_cell.length_b   1.000
_cell.length_c   1.000
_cell.angle_alpha   90.00
_cell.angle_beta   90.00
_cell.angle_gamma   90.00
#
_symmetry.space_group_name_H-M   'P 1'
#
loop_
_entity.id
_entity.type
_entity.pdbx_description
1 polymer ?
#
loop_
_entity_poly.entity_id
_entity_poly.type
_entity_poly.pdbx_seq_one_letter_code
_entity_poly.pdbx_strand_id
1 'polypeptide(L)'
;MAETGRTVPFALPAGADREAARCLGLAHPLGPPEGLRAVEAALARGLASVGEALVALDRAVTLIGDLRALLERLADADATATERAAVMRGFAAARLGLRSLCESVALLDGSLPRGLRVITGIDAGAIVVASFDLRPAIAAIAEAPSARVAAAMLAPRGALAEAERALAEAQRRLAADLRRLRNRQSLNRALTLAWGDGSAAEPPALWQRLAALLRPRAQAR
;
A
#
# COMPACT_ATOMS: atom_id res chain seq x y z
N MET A 1 6.91 -39.55 14.84
CA MET A 1 5.63 -39.29 15.54
C MET A 1 5.91 -38.38 16.72
N ALA A 2 4.90 -37.56 17.09
CA ALA A 2 4.89 -36.49 18.11
C ALA A 2 5.62 -35.18 17.70
N GLU A 3 5.14 -33.96 17.95
CA GLU A 3 3.89 -33.46 18.54
C GLU A 3 3.74 -31.97 18.18
N THR A 4 2.51 -31.49 18.23
CA THR A 4 1.98 -30.21 17.76
C THR A 4 2.50 -28.98 18.51
N GLY A 5 2.85 -27.93 17.76
CA GLY A 5 3.13 -26.59 18.29
C GLY A 5 1.89 -25.94 18.89
N ARG A 6 1.73 -26.04 20.21
CA ARG A 6 0.76 -25.29 21.01
C ARG A 6 1.23 -23.84 21.14
N THR A 7 0.46 -22.91 20.60
CA THR A 7 0.53 -21.49 20.96
C THR A 7 0.08 -21.33 22.41
N VAL A 8 0.96 -20.78 23.24
CA VAL A 8 0.67 -20.42 24.63
C VAL A 8 -0.31 -19.23 24.63
N PRO A 9 -1.43 -19.26 25.36
CA PRO A 9 -2.29 -18.10 25.49
C PRO A 9 -1.57 -17.05 26.35
N PHE A 10 -1.40 -15.85 25.77
CA PHE A 10 -0.94 -14.67 26.49
C PHE A 10 -1.97 -14.33 27.57
N ALA A 11 -1.63 -14.56 28.84
CA ALA A 11 -2.44 -14.12 29.97
C ALA A 11 -2.13 -12.64 30.25
N LEU A 12 -3.11 -11.77 30.03
CA LEU A 12 -3.06 -10.39 30.50
C LEU A 12 -3.05 -10.36 32.03
N PRO A 13 -2.21 -9.52 32.67
CA PRO A 13 -2.18 -9.43 34.13
C PRO A 13 -3.51 -8.92 34.67
N ALA A 14 -4.04 -9.63 35.67
CA ALA A 14 -5.27 -9.28 36.38
C ALA A 14 -5.09 -7.94 37.10
N GLY A 15 -5.59 -6.87 36.47
CA GLY A 15 -5.47 -5.49 36.95
C GLY A 15 -5.58 -4.44 35.85
N ALA A 16 -5.25 -4.79 34.59
CA ALA A 16 -5.24 -3.85 33.47
C ALA A 16 -6.64 -3.37 33.02
N ASP A 17 -7.70 -4.12 33.32
CA ASP A 17 -9.06 -3.77 32.87
C ASP A 17 -9.67 -2.55 33.59
N ARG A 18 -9.25 -2.27 34.83
CA ARG A 18 -9.78 -1.12 35.59
C ARG A 18 -9.08 0.19 35.26
N GLU A 19 -7.86 0.13 34.72
CA GLU A 19 -7.08 1.30 34.32
C GLU A 19 -7.39 1.70 32.87
N ALA A 20 -7.60 0.71 31.99
CA ALA A 20 -8.20 0.93 30.67
C ALA A 20 -9.60 1.53 30.76
N ALA A 21 -10.40 1.14 31.77
CA ALA A 21 -11.71 1.73 32.03
C ALA A 21 -11.66 3.17 32.56
N ARG A 22 -10.58 3.60 33.23
CA ARG A 22 -10.40 4.99 33.70
C ARG A 22 -9.85 5.92 32.62
N CYS A 23 -9.11 5.42 31.64
CA CYS A 23 -8.71 6.21 30.47
C CYS A 23 -9.89 6.57 29.54
N LEU A 24 -11.09 6.00 29.77
CA LEU A 24 -12.34 6.41 29.12
C LEU A 24 -13.03 7.60 29.84
N GLY A 25 -12.42 8.12 30.92
CA GLY A 25 -12.88 9.30 31.65
C GLY A 25 -12.28 10.60 31.12
N LEU A 26 -13.00 11.25 30.19
CA LEU A 26 -13.02 12.69 29.92
C LEU A 26 -11.73 13.38 29.46
N ALA A 27 -11.61 13.61 28.15
CA ALA A 27 -10.94 14.79 27.60
C ALA A 27 -11.64 15.24 26.32
N HIS A 28 -12.54 16.23 26.48
CA HIS A 28 -13.27 17.04 25.49
C HIS A 28 -14.02 16.33 24.33
N PRO A 29 -15.34 16.61 24.17
CA PRO A 29 -16.14 15.96 23.15
C PRO A 29 -15.92 16.71 21.83
N LEU A 30 -15.16 16.13 20.91
CA LEU A 30 -15.77 16.03 19.60
C LEU A 30 -16.92 15.05 19.80
N GLY A 31 -18.11 15.59 20.03
CA GLY A 31 -19.35 14.82 20.09
C GLY A 31 -19.55 14.04 18.78
N PRO A 32 -20.68 13.34 18.64
CA PRO A 32 -20.93 12.39 17.56
C PRO A 32 -20.93 13.10 16.17
N PRO A 33 -21.36 12.42 15.11
CA PRO A 33 -20.66 12.09 13.82
C PRO A 33 -19.43 12.88 13.32
N GLU A 34 -19.10 14.08 13.80
CA GLU A 34 -18.10 14.95 13.17
C GLU A 34 -16.66 14.40 13.25
N GLY A 35 -16.28 13.83 14.40
CA GLY A 35 -15.00 13.13 14.56
C GLY A 35 -14.89 11.90 13.65
N LEU A 36 -15.98 11.12 13.52
CA LEU A 36 -16.03 9.99 12.58
C LEU A 36 -15.94 10.45 11.13
N ARG A 37 -16.61 11.55 10.76
CA ARG A 37 -16.51 12.14 9.41
C ARG A 37 -15.11 12.61 9.09
N ALA A 38 -14.41 13.24 10.04
CA ALA A 38 -13.02 13.65 9.86
C ALA A 38 -12.09 12.44 9.68
N VAL A 39 -12.31 11.37 10.44
CA VAL A 39 -11.59 10.09 10.29
C VAL A 39 -11.90 9.45 8.94
N GLU A 40 -13.16 9.43 8.50
CA GLU A 40 -13.57 8.90 7.19
C GLU A 40 -12.93 9.69 6.05
N ALA A 41 -12.88 11.02 6.15
CA ALA A 41 -12.20 11.87 5.16
C ALA A 41 -10.69 11.63 5.12
N ALA A 42 -10.04 11.47 6.28
CA ALA A 42 -8.62 11.12 6.36
C ALA A 42 -8.34 9.74 5.76
N LEU A 43 -9.22 8.77 6.03
CA LEU A 43 -9.14 7.42 5.49
C LEU A 43 -9.36 7.39 3.98
N ALA A 44 -10.30 8.18 3.46
CA ALA A 44 -10.55 8.32 2.03
C ALA A 44 -9.33 8.90 1.30
N ARG A 45 -8.68 9.94 1.87
CA ARG A 45 -7.42 10.47 1.33
C ARG A 45 -6.31 9.42 1.35
N GLY A 46 -6.14 8.69 2.45
CA GLY A 46 -5.15 7.62 2.55
C GLY A 46 -5.38 6.51 1.53
N LEU A 47 -6.64 6.08 1.35
CA LEU A 47 -7.03 5.11 0.33
C LEU A 47 -6.73 5.61 -1.09
N ALA A 48 -6.99 6.89 -1.37
CA ALA A 48 -6.70 7.50 -2.66
C ALA A 48 -5.20 7.51 -2.94
N SER A 49 -4.36 7.95 -1.98
CA SER A 49 -2.90 7.95 -2.14
C SER A 49 -2.31 6.56 -2.35
N VAL A 50 -2.81 5.55 -1.62
CA VAL A 50 -2.38 4.15 -1.83
C VAL A 50 -2.86 3.62 -3.18
N GLY A 51 -4.08 3.95 -3.59
CA GLY A 51 -4.62 3.58 -4.89
C GLY A 51 -3.84 4.18 -6.06
N GLU A 52 -3.49 5.46 -5.97
CA GLU A 52 -2.62 6.16 -6.93
C GLU A 52 -1.26 5.47 -7.05
N ALA A 53 -0.63 5.13 -5.92
CA ALA A 53 0.64 4.42 -5.92
C ALA A 53 0.55 3.03 -6.56
N LEU A 54 -0.54 2.28 -6.34
CA LEU A 54 -0.74 0.99 -7.01
C LEU A 54 -0.94 1.14 -8.52
N VAL A 55 -1.71 2.13 -8.97
CA VAL A 55 -1.87 2.42 -10.41
C VAL A 55 -0.53 2.83 -11.04
N ALA A 56 0.27 3.63 -10.33
CA ALA A 56 1.62 3.98 -10.78
C ALA A 56 2.52 2.74 -10.86
N LEU A 57 2.45 1.82 -9.92
CA LEU A 57 3.20 0.57 -9.98
C LEU A 57 2.77 -0.32 -11.15
N ASP A 58 1.48 -0.41 -11.46
CA ASP A 58 1.01 -1.19 -12.61
C ASP A 58 1.53 -0.60 -13.94
N ARG A 59 1.53 0.73 -14.07
CA ARG A 59 2.15 1.42 -15.21
C ARG A 59 3.67 1.23 -15.25
N ALA A 60 4.34 1.21 -14.10
CA ALA A 60 5.77 0.95 -14.01
C ALA A 60 6.12 -0.47 -14.49
N VAL A 61 5.27 -1.47 -14.18
CA VAL A 61 5.42 -2.83 -14.69
C VAL A 61 5.34 -2.87 -16.22
N THR A 62 4.39 -2.15 -16.83
CA THR A 62 4.31 -2.03 -18.29
C THR A 62 5.59 -1.43 -18.88
N LEU A 63 6.08 -0.32 -18.31
CA LEU A 63 7.31 0.33 -18.78
C LEU A 63 8.55 -0.56 -18.63
N ILE A 64 8.64 -1.36 -17.58
CA ILE A 64 9.69 -2.37 -17.44
C ILE A 64 9.58 -3.45 -18.53
N GLY A 65 8.37 -3.89 -18.85
CA GLY A 65 8.12 -4.80 -19.97
C GLY A 65 8.59 -4.23 -21.31
N ASP A 66 8.31 -2.94 -21.56
CA ASP A 66 8.77 -2.24 -22.75
C ASP A 66 10.30 -2.14 -22.79
N LEU A 67 10.93 -1.79 -21.66
CA LEU A 67 12.39 -1.73 -21.54
C LEU A 67 13.03 -3.08 -21.81
N ARG A 68 12.45 -4.18 -21.32
CA ARG A 68 12.91 -5.54 -21.59
C ARG A 68 12.85 -5.85 -23.09
N ALA A 69 11.71 -5.63 -23.73
CA ALA A 69 11.55 -5.88 -25.17
C ALA A 69 12.54 -5.05 -26.01
N LEU A 70 12.81 -3.80 -25.63
CA LEU A 70 13.78 -2.94 -26.29
C LEU A 70 15.22 -3.44 -26.08
N LEU A 71 15.57 -3.89 -24.88
CA LEU A 71 16.89 -4.46 -24.60
C LEU A 71 17.12 -5.79 -25.33
N GLU A 72 16.09 -6.62 -25.49
CA GLU A 72 16.16 -7.85 -26.28
C GLU A 72 16.45 -7.54 -27.75
N ARG A 73 15.75 -6.55 -28.33
CA ARG A 73 16.03 -6.07 -29.69
C ARG A 73 17.40 -5.43 -29.86
N LEU A 74 17.96 -4.84 -28.80
CA LEU A 74 19.29 -4.25 -28.82
C LEU A 74 20.41 -5.30 -28.66
N ALA A 75 20.11 -6.39 -27.96
CA ALA A 75 21.02 -7.53 -27.81
C ALA A 75 21.10 -8.38 -29.09
N ASP A 76 20.12 -8.25 -29.99
CA ASP A 76 20.11 -8.90 -31.29
C ASP A 76 21.30 -8.45 -32.16
N ALA A 77 22.10 -9.42 -32.57
CA ALA A 77 23.31 -9.19 -33.38
C ALA A 77 22.97 -8.70 -34.80
N ASP A 78 21.80 -9.08 -35.32
CA ASP A 78 21.39 -8.83 -36.70
C ASP A 78 20.72 -7.46 -36.89
N ALA A 79 20.44 -6.73 -35.80
CA ALA A 79 19.81 -5.41 -35.85
C ALA A 79 20.71 -4.38 -36.59
N THR A 80 20.13 -3.71 -37.57
CA THR A 80 20.79 -2.65 -38.35
C THR A 80 21.10 -1.42 -37.49
N ALA A 81 22.02 -0.55 -37.94
CA ALA A 81 22.36 0.68 -37.23
C ALA A 81 21.13 1.60 -37.01
N THR A 82 20.23 1.69 -37.99
CA THR A 82 19.00 2.49 -37.90
C THR A 82 18.04 1.95 -36.86
N GLU A 83 17.86 0.63 -36.81
CA GLU A 83 17.02 -0.05 -35.80
C GLU A 83 17.59 0.14 -34.40
N ARG A 84 18.91 -0.04 -34.23
CA ARG A 84 19.58 0.20 -32.94
C ARG A 84 19.37 1.63 -32.47
N ALA A 85 19.49 2.62 -33.37
CA ALA A 85 19.24 4.01 -33.01
C ALA A 85 17.77 4.27 -32.60
N ALA A 86 16.80 3.63 -33.25
CA ALA A 86 15.39 3.73 -32.88
C ALA A 86 15.09 3.08 -31.53
N VAL A 87 15.64 1.88 -31.30
CA VAL A 87 15.52 1.14 -30.03
C VAL A 87 16.12 1.95 -28.88
N MET A 88 17.29 2.56 -29.08
CA MET A 88 17.93 3.40 -28.06
C MET A 88 17.09 4.64 -27.68
N ARG A 89 16.44 5.28 -28.66
CA ARG A 89 15.50 6.38 -28.38
C ARG A 89 14.29 5.92 -27.59
N GLY A 90 13.69 4.80 -28.00
CA GLY A 90 12.57 4.19 -27.26
C GLY A 90 12.95 3.82 -25.84
N PHE A 91 14.15 3.27 -25.65
CA PHE A 91 14.68 2.88 -24.35
C PHE A 91 14.86 4.10 -23.44
N ALA A 92 15.48 5.17 -23.95
CA ALA A 92 15.64 6.42 -23.20
C ALA A 92 14.28 7.03 -22.79
N ALA A 93 13.29 7.01 -23.69
CA ALA A 93 11.95 7.52 -23.42
C ALA A 93 11.22 6.67 -22.35
N ALA A 94 11.25 5.35 -22.46
CA ALA A 94 10.61 4.44 -21.50
C ALA A 94 11.27 4.55 -20.10
N ARG A 95 12.60 4.64 -20.05
CA ARG A 95 13.36 4.84 -18.81
C ARG A 95 13.00 6.17 -18.15
N LEU A 96 12.95 7.27 -18.92
CA LEU A 96 12.57 8.58 -18.39
C LEU A 96 11.12 8.57 -17.88
N GLY A 97 10.22 7.91 -18.62
CA GLY A 97 8.84 7.70 -18.19
C GLY A 97 8.75 6.95 -16.87
N LEU A 98 9.52 5.86 -16.72
CA LEU A 98 9.57 5.06 -15.49
C LEU A 98 10.08 5.89 -14.31
N ARG A 99 11.15 6.65 -14.50
CA ARG A 99 11.71 7.54 -13.48
C ARG A 99 10.70 8.60 -13.06
N SER A 100 10.13 9.34 -14.01
CA SER A 100 9.16 10.41 -13.75
C SER A 100 7.91 9.89 -13.03
N LEU A 101 7.44 8.70 -13.41
CA LEU A 101 6.31 8.04 -12.77
C LEU A 101 6.60 7.71 -11.29
N CYS A 102 7.78 7.18 -10.99
CA CYS A 102 8.14 6.83 -9.61
C CYS A 102 8.46 8.07 -8.76
N GLU A 103 9.02 9.12 -9.35
CA GLU A 103 9.31 10.40 -8.67
C GLU A 103 8.05 11.25 -8.42
N SER A 104 6.96 11.03 -9.17
CA SER A 104 5.72 11.81 -9.00
C SER A 104 4.82 11.31 -7.86
N VAL A 105 5.10 10.13 -7.30
CA VAL A 105 4.29 9.50 -6.24
C VAL A 105 5.08 9.44 -4.94
N ALA A 106 4.61 10.17 -3.91
CA ALA A 106 5.29 10.30 -2.62
C ALA A 106 5.51 8.96 -1.87
N LEU A 107 4.72 7.93 -2.17
CA LEU A 107 4.88 6.59 -1.62
C LEU A 107 5.97 5.76 -2.33
N LEU A 108 6.49 6.22 -3.47
CA LEU A 108 7.43 5.51 -4.35
C LEU A 108 8.78 6.24 -4.55
N ASP A 109 8.85 7.52 -4.19
CA ASP A 109 10.01 8.39 -4.39
C ASP A 109 10.91 8.54 -3.15
N GLY A 110 10.56 7.91 -2.03
CA GLY A 110 11.28 8.02 -0.77
C GLY A 110 11.13 9.36 -0.02
N SER A 111 10.26 10.26 -0.47
CA SER A 111 10.01 11.56 0.19
C SER A 111 9.32 11.44 1.56
N LEU A 112 8.69 10.30 1.83
CA LEU A 112 7.99 10.00 3.08
C LEU A 112 8.75 8.98 3.95
N PRO A 113 9.91 9.30 4.56
CA PRO A 113 10.75 8.32 5.26
C PRO A 113 10.07 7.65 6.47
N ARG A 114 9.01 8.26 7.02
CA ARG A 114 8.19 7.70 8.10
C ARG A 114 6.90 7.05 7.61
N GLY A 115 6.73 6.94 6.29
CA GLY A 115 5.50 6.50 5.66
C GLY A 115 4.37 7.53 5.72
N LEU A 116 3.26 7.20 5.06
CA LEU A 116 2.02 7.95 5.13
C LEU A 116 1.23 7.50 6.37
N ARG A 117 1.06 8.42 7.33
CA ARG A 117 0.21 8.18 8.49
C ARG A 117 -1.26 8.48 8.15
N VAL A 118 -2.09 7.44 8.16
CA VAL A 118 -3.53 7.55 7.93
C VAL A 118 -4.26 7.43 9.26
N ILE A 119 -4.98 8.47 9.66
CA ILE A 119 -5.81 8.45 10.87
C ILE A 119 -7.01 7.53 10.62
N THR A 120 -7.29 6.66 11.59
CA THR A 120 -8.23 5.54 11.44
C THR A 120 -9.28 5.43 12.55
N GLY A 121 -9.11 6.17 13.65
CA GLY A 121 -10.05 6.22 14.76
C GLY A 121 -10.01 7.57 15.47
N ILE A 122 -11.01 7.83 16.33
CA ILE A 122 -11.15 9.09 17.07
C ILE A 122 -10.08 9.20 18.17
N ASP A 123 -9.70 8.07 18.75
CA ASP A 123 -8.67 7.87 19.78
C ASP A 123 -7.24 7.88 19.20
N ALA A 124 -7.03 8.67 18.14
CA ALA A 124 -5.75 8.86 17.45
C ALA A 124 -5.10 7.59 16.85
N GLY A 125 -5.84 6.47 16.77
CA GLY A 125 -5.41 5.26 16.10
C GLY A 125 -5.04 5.53 14.63
N ALA A 126 -3.89 5.05 14.18
CA ALA A 126 -3.39 5.28 12.83
C ALA A 126 -2.80 4.02 12.20
N ILE A 127 -2.99 3.88 10.89
CA ILE A 127 -2.23 2.94 10.05
C ILE A 127 -1.10 3.73 9.39
N VAL A 128 0.12 3.25 9.53
CA VAL A 128 1.28 3.79 8.82
C VAL A 128 1.51 2.93 7.58
N VAL A 129 1.31 3.53 6.41
CA VAL A 129 1.64 2.92 5.12
C VAL A 129 3.10 3.23 4.84
N ALA A 130 3.93 2.20 4.71
CA ALA A 130 5.35 2.38 4.43
C ALA A 130 5.55 2.98 3.04
N SER A 131 6.51 3.91 2.91
CA SER A 131 7.02 4.35 1.62
C SER A 131 8.04 3.34 1.08
N PHE A 132 8.18 3.30 -0.23
CA PHE A 132 9.22 2.56 -0.92
C PHE A 132 10.04 3.56 -1.73
N ASP A 133 11.37 3.49 -1.64
CA ASP A 133 12.23 4.28 -2.53
C ASP A 133 12.63 3.39 -3.71
N LEU A 134 11.99 3.61 -4.86
CA LEU A 134 12.29 2.85 -6.08
C LEU A 134 13.43 3.47 -6.90
N ARG A 135 13.88 4.68 -6.55
CA ARG A 135 14.91 5.39 -7.32
C ARG A 135 16.22 4.61 -7.41
N PRO A 136 16.74 3.95 -6.36
CA PRO A 136 17.96 3.15 -6.46
C PRO A 136 17.85 2.02 -7.48
N ALA A 137 16.70 1.32 -7.51
CA ALA A 137 16.47 0.22 -8.44
C ALA A 137 16.37 0.72 -9.89
N ILE A 138 15.74 1.87 -10.11
CA ILE A 138 15.62 2.49 -11.45
C ILE A 138 16.97 3.07 -11.91
N ALA A 139 17.74 3.66 -10.99
CA ALA A 139 19.06 4.21 -11.29
C ALA A 139 20.08 3.14 -11.70
N ALA A 140 19.89 1.89 -11.26
CA ALA A 140 20.73 0.75 -11.65
C ALA A 140 20.53 0.31 -13.12
N ILE A 141 19.38 0.61 -13.71
CA ILE A 141 19.22 0.52 -15.17
C ILE A 141 20.19 1.56 -15.77
N ALA A 142 20.94 1.24 -16.82
CA ALA A 142 21.88 2.20 -17.42
C ALA A 142 21.15 3.15 -18.39
N GLU A 143 21.75 4.30 -18.65
CA GLU A 143 21.18 5.35 -19.51
C GLU A 143 21.32 5.06 -21.00
N ALA A 144 22.42 4.41 -21.39
CA ALA A 144 22.73 4.11 -22.78
C ALA A 144 23.34 2.70 -22.91
N PRO A 145 22.51 1.65 -23.05
CA PRO A 145 23.00 0.29 -23.20
C PRO A 145 23.68 0.08 -24.58
N SER A 146 24.79 -0.65 -24.60
CA SER A 146 25.29 -1.35 -25.79
C SER A 146 24.70 -2.76 -25.84
N ALA A 147 24.86 -3.51 -26.94
CA ALA A 147 24.38 -4.89 -27.04
C ALA A 147 24.87 -5.78 -25.88
N ARG A 148 26.15 -5.66 -25.49
CA ARG A 148 26.73 -6.38 -24.34
C ARG A 148 26.11 -5.96 -23.02
N VAL A 149 25.90 -4.65 -22.83
CA VAL A 149 25.29 -4.11 -21.61
C VAL A 149 23.81 -4.51 -21.52
N ALA A 150 23.11 -4.56 -22.65
CA ALA A 150 21.72 -5.01 -22.72
C ALA A 150 21.57 -6.47 -22.28
N ALA A 151 22.44 -7.36 -22.79
CA ALA A 151 22.48 -8.75 -22.35
C ALA A 151 22.74 -8.87 -20.83
N ALA A 152 23.63 -8.05 -20.27
CA ALA A 152 23.90 -8.04 -18.83
C ALA A 152 22.70 -7.54 -18.00
N MET A 153 21.94 -6.56 -18.49
CA MET A 153 20.72 -6.07 -17.82
C MET A 153 19.58 -7.09 -17.81
N LEU A 154 19.46 -7.87 -18.89
CA LEU A 154 18.44 -8.92 -19.05
C LEU A 154 18.75 -10.18 -18.24
N ALA A 155 19.97 -10.32 -17.72
CA ALA A 155 20.35 -11.46 -16.92
C ALA A 155 19.43 -11.61 -15.68
N PRO A 156 19.28 -12.83 -15.12
CA PRO A 156 18.39 -13.07 -13.96
C PRO A 156 18.73 -12.24 -12.70
N ARG A 157 19.96 -11.74 -12.61
CA ARG A 157 20.44 -10.84 -11.55
C ARG A 157 20.84 -9.46 -12.09
N GLY A 158 20.39 -9.12 -13.29
CA GLY A 158 20.61 -7.82 -13.90
C GLY A 158 19.65 -6.75 -13.35
N ALA A 159 19.90 -5.50 -13.74
CA ALA A 159 19.17 -4.34 -13.24
C ALA A 159 17.65 -4.41 -13.47
N LEU A 160 17.19 -4.98 -14.60
CA LEU A 160 15.76 -5.16 -14.84
C LEU A 160 15.12 -6.11 -13.83
N ALA A 161 15.75 -7.25 -13.58
CA ALA A 161 15.24 -8.25 -12.64
C ALA A 161 15.24 -7.74 -11.18
N GLU A 162 16.16 -6.83 -10.84
CA GLU A 162 16.15 -6.12 -9.55
C GLU A 162 14.99 -5.12 -9.45
N ALA A 163 14.80 -4.30 -10.48
CA ALA A 163 13.68 -3.36 -10.54
C ALA A 163 12.32 -4.07 -10.47
N GLU A 164 12.14 -5.17 -11.20
CA GLU A 164 10.92 -6.00 -11.14
C GLU A 164 10.64 -6.53 -9.73
N ARG A 165 11.68 -7.04 -9.04
CA ARG A 165 11.55 -7.52 -7.66
C ARG A 165 11.14 -6.41 -6.72
N ALA A 166 11.74 -5.23 -6.85
CA ALA A 166 11.41 -4.06 -6.05
C ALA A 166 9.95 -3.59 -6.29
N LEU A 167 9.52 -3.51 -7.55
CA LEU A 167 8.13 -3.18 -7.91
C LEU A 167 7.14 -4.20 -7.34
N ALA A 168 7.42 -5.49 -7.51
CA ALA A 168 6.53 -6.55 -7.03
C ALA A 168 6.43 -6.57 -5.50
N GLU A 169 7.51 -6.27 -4.79
CA GLU A 169 7.48 -6.11 -3.33
C GLU A 169 6.65 -4.90 -2.90
N ALA A 170 6.85 -3.74 -3.54
CA ALA A 170 6.08 -2.54 -3.28
C ALA A 170 4.57 -2.79 -3.51
N GLN A 171 4.21 -3.43 -4.64
CA GLN A 171 2.81 -3.79 -4.96
C GLN A 171 2.21 -4.70 -3.89
N ARG A 172 2.90 -5.78 -3.50
CA ARG A 172 2.37 -6.73 -2.48
C ARG A 172 2.10 -6.04 -1.16
N ARG A 173 3.03 -5.18 -0.70
CA ARG A 173 2.90 -4.47 0.57
C ARG A 173 1.81 -3.39 0.51
N LEU A 174 1.78 -2.56 -0.53
CA LEU A 174 0.73 -1.56 -0.71
C LEU A 174 -0.66 -2.17 -0.89
N ALA A 175 -0.77 -3.33 -1.56
CA ALA A 175 -2.03 -4.06 -1.66
C ALA A 175 -2.50 -4.60 -0.30
N ALA A 176 -1.57 -5.03 0.57
CA ALA A 176 -1.90 -5.39 1.94
C ALA A 176 -2.36 -4.18 2.75
N ASP A 177 -1.69 -3.03 2.61
CA ASP A 177 -2.11 -1.77 3.23
C ASP A 177 -3.48 -1.30 2.77
N LEU A 178 -3.76 -1.37 1.47
CA LEU A 178 -5.07 -1.05 0.92
C LEU A 178 -6.17 -1.92 1.55
N ARG A 179 -5.92 -3.23 1.72
CA ARG A 179 -6.86 -4.13 2.42
C ARG A 179 -7.05 -3.72 3.88
N ARG A 180 -5.98 -3.39 4.60
CA ARG A 180 -6.05 -2.93 6.00
C ARG A 180 -6.89 -1.65 6.12
N LEU A 181 -6.66 -0.67 5.25
CA LEU A 181 -7.41 0.59 5.21
C LEU A 181 -8.88 0.37 4.84
N ARG A 182 -9.19 -0.50 3.87
CA ARG A 182 -10.57 -0.86 3.51
C ARG A 182 -11.31 -1.56 4.64
N ASN A 183 -10.66 -2.50 5.34
CA ASN A 183 -11.25 -3.15 6.51
C ASN A 183 -11.60 -2.12 7.60
N ARG A 184 -10.71 -1.15 7.80
CA ARG A 184 -10.98 -0.05 8.73
C ARG A 184 -12.13 0.85 8.26
N GLN A 185 -12.25 1.11 6.96
CA GLN A 185 -13.34 1.89 6.39
C GLN A 185 -14.69 1.20 6.64
N SER A 186 -14.75 -0.11 6.43
CA SER A 186 -15.92 -0.93 6.73
C SER A 186 -16.28 -0.88 8.22
N LEU A 187 -15.30 -0.96 9.11
CA LEU A 187 -15.52 -0.86 10.55
C LEU A 187 -16.05 0.54 10.94
N ASN A 188 -15.43 1.61 10.45
CA ASN A 188 -15.87 2.97 10.74
C ASN A 188 -17.30 3.21 10.24
N ARG A 189 -17.64 2.72 9.04
CA ARG A 189 -19.01 2.77 8.53
C ARG A 189 -19.99 1.97 9.40
N ALA A 190 -19.60 0.79 9.88
CA ALA A 190 -20.43 0.00 10.79
C ALA A 190 -20.64 0.72 12.14
N LEU A 191 -19.60 1.38 12.67
CA LEU A 191 -19.69 2.21 13.87
C LEU A 191 -20.61 3.41 13.65
N THR A 192 -20.47 4.13 12.54
CA THR A 192 -21.36 5.24 12.16
C THR A 192 -22.82 4.77 12.12
N LEU A 193 -23.10 3.61 11.53
CA LEU A 193 -24.45 3.03 11.49
C LEU A 193 -24.95 2.59 12.87
N ALA A 194 -24.10 1.96 13.70
CA ALA A 194 -24.46 1.51 15.04
C ALA A 194 -24.78 2.69 15.99
N TRP A 195 -24.06 3.81 15.81
CA TRP A 195 -24.26 5.05 16.55
C TRP A 195 -25.57 5.75 16.18
N GLY A 196 -26.08 5.55 14.97
CA GLY A 196 -27.40 6.04 14.55
C GLY A 196 -27.51 7.56 14.47
N ASP A 197 -28.54 8.14 15.09
CA ASP A 197 -28.91 9.56 15.08
C ASP A 197 -28.08 10.44 16.03
N GLY A 198 -27.05 9.89 16.67
CA GLY A 198 -26.21 10.63 17.62
C GLY A 198 -26.77 10.67 19.04
N SER A 199 -27.90 10.01 19.32
CA SER A 199 -28.28 9.71 20.70
C SER A 199 -27.24 8.76 21.31
N ALA A 200 -26.76 9.05 22.51
CA ALA A 200 -25.80 8.22 23.22
C ALA A 200 -26.46 6.88 23.57
N ALA A 201 -26.48 5.94 22.63
CA ALA A 201 -26.86 4.57 22.90
C ALA A 201 -25.90 4.05 23.98
N GLU A 202 -26.44 3.51 25.07
CA GLU A 202 -25.60 2.94 26.12
C GLU A 202 -24.60 1.94 25.52
N PRO A 203 -23.36 1.86 26.01
CA PRO A 203 -22.33 1.00 25.43
C PRO A 203 -22.78 -0.44 25.11
N PRO A 204 -23.62 -1.11 25.93
CA PRO A 204 -24.16 -2.44 25.59
C PRO A 204 -25.01 -2.46 24.33
N ALA A 205 -25.84 -1.43 24.11
CA ALA A 205 -26.70 -1.31 22.92
C ALA A 205 -25.87 -1.06 21.65
N LEU A 206 -24.78 -0.29 21.76
CA LEU A 206 -23.83 -0.09 20.66
C LEU A 206 -23.15 -1.42 20.26
N TRP A 207 -22.67 -2.19 21.24
CA TRP A 207 -22.03 -3.48 20.99
C TRP A 207 -23.00 -4.51 20.38
N GLN A 208 -24.24 -4.56 20.87
CA GLN A 208 -25.28 -5.43 20.31
C GLN A 208 -25.61 -5.06 18.85
N ARG A 209 -25.72 -3.76 18.54
CA ARG A 209 -25.93 -3.27 17.17
C ARG A 209 -24.74 -3.59 16.26
N LEU A 210 -23.51 -3.38 16.73
CA LEU A 210 -22.31 -3.72 15.98
C LEU A 210 -22.22 -5.23 15.71
N ALA A 211 -22.50 -6.07 16.72
CA ALA A 211 -22.51 -7.51 16.57
C ALA A 211 -23.59 -7.99 15.57
N ALA A 212 -24.74 -7.32 15.53
CA ALA A 212 -25.77 -7.60 14.53
C ALA A 212 -25.33 -7.23 13.10
N LEU A 213 -24.61 -6.12 12.93
CA LEU A 213 -24.09 -5.66 11.63
C LEU A 213 -22.89 -6.47 11.12
N LEU A 214 -22.05 -6.97 12.02
CA LEU A 214 -20.84 -7.75 11.69
C LEU A 214 -21.10 -9.26 11.59
N ARG A 215 -22.30 -9.74 11.94
CA ARG A 215 -22.66 -11.13 11.67
C ARG A 215 -22.60 -11.37 10.16
N PRO A 216 -21.91 -12.42 9.69
CA PRO A 216 -21.99 -12.81 8.30
C PRO A 216 -23.47 -13.01 7.96
N ARG A 217 -23.95 -12.32 6.92
CA ARG A 217 -25.26 -12.61 6.31
C ARG A 217 -25.18 -14.01 5.69
N ALA A 218 -25.26 -15.04 6.54
CA ALA A 218 -25.30 -16.43 6.11
C ALA A 218 -26.70 -16.83 5.60
N GLN A 219 -27.67 -15.92 5.57
CA GLN A 219 -29.05 -16.19 5.17
C GLN A 219 -29.65 -14.99 4.46
N ALA A 220 -29.38 -14.88 3.15
CA ALA A 220 -30.25 -14.18 2.19
C ALA A 220 -29.94 -14.80 0.83
N ARG A 221 -30.52 -15.99 0.61
CA ARG A 221 -30.86 -16.46 -0.73
C ARG A 221 -32.17 -15.77 -1.14
#